data_AF-A0A0R2CPB4-F1
#
_entry.id   AF-A0A0R2CPB4-F1
#
_cell.length_a   1.000
_cell.length_b   1.000
_cell.length_c   1.000
_cell.angle_alpha   90.00
_cell.angle_beta   90.00
_cell.angle_gamma   90.00
#
_symmetry.space_group_name_H-M   'P 1'
#
loop_
_entity.id
_entity.type
_entity.pdbx_description
1 polymer ?
#
loop_
_entity_poly.entity_id
_entity_poly.type
_entity_poly.pdbx_seq_one_letter_code
_entity_poly.pdbx_strand_id
1 'polypeptide(L)'
;MAYKLIYFYDNNKQFDHSELVDAATTVPANATDIRPTDGLYEPRTFNGKWVGVTREEWLKNQPAPEPEEPTDQEQAMAELTKQLAQTKQTATDAQNALAELTKQVAQLKGADK
;
A
#
# COMPACT_ATOMS: atom_id res chain seq x y z
N MET A 1 15.90 -33.33 -30.48
CA MET A 1 16.79 -32.85 -29.39
C MET A 1 15.96 -32.85 -28.13
N ALA A 2 16.44 -33.46 -27.04
CA ALA A 2 15.74 -33.49 -25.77
C ALA A 2 16.28 -32.33 -24.91
N TYR A 3 15.40 -31.63 -24.21
CA TYR A 3 15.77 -30.50 -23.36
C TYR A 3 15.39 -30.81 -21.91
N LYS A 4 16.12 -30.23 -20.96
CA LYS A 4 15.80 -30.27 -19.53
C LYS A 4 15.90 -28.87 -18.93
N LEU A 5 15.12 -28.63 -17.89
CA LEU A 5 15.16 -27.39 -17.12
C LEU A 5 16.10 -27.59 -15.93
N ILE A 6 17.09 -26.72 -15.80
CA ILE A 6 17.97 -26.66 -14.63
C ILE A 6 17.68 -25.38 -13.84
N TYR A 7 17.90 -25.43 -12.54
CA TYR A 7 17.62 -24.36 -11.61
C TYR A 7 18.93 -23.95 -10.94
N PHE A 8 19.33 -22.71 -11.16
CA PHE A 8 20.53 -22.13 -10.59
C PHE A 8 20.27 -21.53 -9.22
N TYR A 9 21.31 -21.54 -8.41
CA TYR A 9 21.32 -20.89 -7.11
C TYR A 9 22.59 -20.06 -6.89
N ASP A 10 22.46 -19.02 -6.08
CA ASP A 10 23.54 -18.12 -5.72
C ASP A 10 24.53 -18.74 -4.70
N ASN A 11 25.51 -17.97 -4.24
CA ASN A 11 26.48 -18.41 -3.23
C ASN A 11 25.83 -18.80 -1.89
N ASN A 12 24.64 -18.30 -1.60
CA ASN A 12 23.84 -18.64 -0.41
C ASN A 12 22.89 -19.82 -0.65
N LYS A 13 23.00 -20.48 -1.81
CA LYS A 13 22.10 -21.53 -2.29
C LYS A 13 20.66 -21.05 -2.47
N GLN A 14 20.43 -19.75 -2.59
CA GLN A 14 19.11 -19.19 -2.89
C GLN A 14 18.82 -19.30 -4.37
N PHE A 15 17.57 -19.56 -4.70
CA PHE A 15 17.08 -19.63 -6.07
C PHE A 15 17.44 -18.34 -6.83
N ASP A 16 18.13 -18.48 -7.96
CA ASP A 16 18.54 -17.36 -8.80
C ASP A 16 17.69 -17.32 -10.08
N HIS A 17 17.87 -18.29 -10.96
CA HIS A 17 17.10 -18.41 -12.20
C HIS A 17 16.97 -19.86 -12.66
N SER A 18 16.19 -20.08 -13.71
CA SER A 18 16.11 -21.37 -14.39
C SER A 18 16.46 -21.24 -15.88
N GLU A 19 17.08 -22.28 -16.44
CA GLU A 19 17.50 -22.30 -17.83
C GLU A 19 17.14 -23.63 -18.51
N LEU A 20 16.66 -23.55 -19.74
CA LEU A 20 16.43 -24.69 -20.61
C LEU A 20 17.74 -25.06 -21.32
N VAL A 21 18.27 -26.22 -21.00
CA VAL A 21 19.52 -26.75 -21.58
C VAL A 21 19.27 -28.05 -22.33
N ASP A 22 20.18 -28.44 -23.22
CA ASP A 22 20.14 -29.78 -23.82
C ASP A 22 20.22 -30.85 -22.73
N ALA A 23 19.47 -31.94 -22.88
CA ALA A 23 19.47 -33.04 -21.94
C ALA A 23 20.88 -33.63 -21.69
N ALA A 24 21.75 -33.59 -22.71
CA ALA A 24 23.13 -34.06 -22.65
C ALA A 24 24.08 -33.10 -21.90
N THR A 25 23.67 -31.87 -21.61
CA THR A 25 24.49 -30.89 -20.88
C THR A 25 24.69 -31.32 -19.43
N THR A 26 25.93 -31.31 -18.94
CA THR A 26 26.23 -31.57 -17.53
C THR A 26 25.69 -30.42 -16.66
N VAL A 27 25.01 -30.75 -15.57
CA VAL A 27 24.49 -29.75 -14.62
C VAL A 27 25.69 -29.08 -13.92
N PRO A 28 25.81 -27.74 -13.97
CA PRO A 28 26.86 -27.01 -13.26
C PRO A 28 26.79 -27.21 -11.74
N ALA A 29 27.90 -26.99 -11.05
CA ALA A 29 27.97 -27.15 -9.58
C ALA A 29 27.03 -26.21 -8.81
N ASN A 30 26.67 -25.07 -9.40
CA ASN A 30 25.73 -24.08 -8.85
C ASN A 30 24.30 -24.25 -9.39
N ALA A 31 23.97 -25.43 -9.93
CA ALA A 31 22.64 -25.74 -10.46
C ALA A 31 22.14 -27.10 -10.00
N THR A 32 20.84 -27.31 -10.12
CA THR A 32 20.17 -28.59 -9.85
C THR A 32 19.10 -28.85 -10.90
N ASP A 33 18.84 -30.11 -11.21
CA ASP A 33 17.71 -30.57 -12.02
C ASP A 33 16.44 -30.79 -11.16
N ILE A 34 16.55 -30.65 -9.85
CA ILE A 34 15.44 -30.76 -8.91
C ILE A 34 14.56 -29.52 -9.01
N ARG A 35 13.30 -29.71 -9.42
CA ARG A 35 12.29 -28.64 -9.48
C ARG A 35 11.91 -28.15 -8.08
N PRO A 36 11.77 -26.82 -7.85
CA PRO A 36 11.18 -26.29 -6.64
C PRO A 36 9.77 -26.80 -6.42
N THR A 37 9.46 -27.23 -5.20
CA THR A 37 8.08 -27.59 -4.82
C THR A 37 7.18 -26.36 -4.95
N ASP A 38 6.00 -26.55 -5.52
CA ASP A 38 5.00 -25.48 -5.61
C ASP A 38 4.51 -25.10 -4.18
N GLY A 39 4.29 -23.81 -3.94
CA GLY A 39 3.80 -23.31 -2.64
C GLY A 39 4.87 -22.97 -1.60
N LEU A 40 6.16 -22.96 -1.96
CA LEU A 40 7.24 -22.46 -1.10
C LEU A 40 7.27 -20.92 -1.09
N TYR A 41 7.35 -20.31 0.09
CA TYR A 41 7.55 -18.87 0.24
C TYR A 41 9.00 -18.47 -0.07
N GLU A 42 9.19 -17.31 -0.69
CA GLU A 42 10.51 -16.79 -1.04
C GLU A 42 11.17 -16.03 0.12
N PRO A 43 12.52 -16.01 0.22
CA PRO A 43 13.49 -16.68 -0.65
C PRO A 43 13.49 -18.22 -0.50
N ARG A 44 13.83 -18.92 -1.60
CA ARG A 44 13.90 -20.39 -1.65
C ARG A 44 15.35 -20.83 -1.64
N THR A 45 15.74 -21.67 -0.68
CA THR A 45 17.12 -22.15 -0.52
C THR A 45 17.23 -23.63 -0.86
N PHE A 46 18.31 -24.04 -1.55
CA PHE A 46 18.59 -25.42 -1.90
C PHE A 46 19.42 -26.12 -0.83
N ASN A 47 18.82 -27.11 -0.15
CA ASN A 47 19.49 -27.99 0.82
C ASN A 47 19.18 -29.46 0.50
N GLY A 48 19.58 -29.92 -0.68
CA GLY A 48 19.20 -31.23 -1.25
C GLY A 48 17.77 -31.28 -1.80
N LYS A 49 16.91 -30.37 -1.33
CA LYS A 49 15.62 -30.00 -1.90
C LYS A 49 15.42 -28.50 -1.73
N TRP A 50 14.51 -27.93 -2.51
CA TRP A 50 14.10 -26.53 -2.31
C TRP A 50 13.30 -26.39 -1.02
N VAL A 51 13.71 -25.44 -0.19
CA VAL A 51 13.06 -25.08 1.08
C VAL A 51 12.81 -23.58 1.05
N GLY A 52 11.54 -23.19 1.11
CA GLY A 52 11.15 -21.79 1.29
C GLY A 52 11.21 -21.37 2.75
N VAL A 53 11.15 -20.07 2.99
CA VAL A 53 10.98 -19.53 4.35
C VAL A 53 9.62 -19.90 4.94
N THR A 54 9.47 -19.74 6.25
CA THR A 54 8.16 -19.88 6.89
C THR A 54 7.21 -18.76 6.46
N ARG A 55 5.90 -18.99 6.57
CA ARG A 55 4.90 -17.94 6.32
C ARG A 55 5.13 -16.71 7.20
N GLU A 56 5.55 -16.91 8.45
CA GLU A 56 5.81 -15.82 9.40
C GLU A 56 7.02 -14.97 8.98
N GLU A 57 8.12 -15.61 8.57
CA GLU A 57 9.29 -14.90 8.02
C GLU A 57 8.96 -14.20 6.70
N TRP A 58 8.18 -14.84 5.82
CA TRP A 58 7.73 -14.23 4.58
C TRP A 58 6.88 -12.98 4.84
N LEU A 59 5.95 -13.05 5.79
CA LEU A 59 5.12 -11.92 6.21
C LEU A 59 5.95 -10.79 6.82
N LYS A 60 6.95 -11.12 7.64
CA LYS A 60 7.85 -10.13 8.25
C LYS A 60 8.72 -9.41 7.22
N ASN A 61 9.05 -10.09 6.14
CA ASN A 61 9.88 -9.56 5.05
C ASN A 61 9.05 -8.96 3.91
N GLN A 62 7.71 -8.93 4.01
CA GLN A 62 6.89 -8.19 3.06
C GLN A 62 7.26 -6.70 3.14
N PRO A 63 7.31 -5.99 1.99
CA PRO A 63 7.40 -4.55 2.03
C PRO A 63 6.25 -4.01 2.88
N ALA A 64 6.55 -3.01 3.72
CA ALA A 64 5.48 -2.27 4.37
C ALA A 64 4.54 -1.76 3.26
N PRO A 65 3.21 -1.86 3.44
CA PRO A 65 2.30 -1.29 2.47
C PRO A 65 2.69 0.16 2.28
N GLU A 66 2.87 0.56 1.02
CA GLU A 66 3.12 1.97 0.71
C GLU A 66 1.95 2.78 1.31
N PRO A 67 2.24 3.92 1.96
CA PRO A 67 1.17 4.77 2.45
C PRO A 67 0.28 5.13 1.25
N GLU A 68 -1.00 4.75 1.31
CA GLU A 68 -1.94 5.06 0.25
C GLU A 68 -2.06 6.59 0.15
N GLU A 69 -1.71 7.14 -1.00
CA GLU A 69 -2.00 8.54 -1.28
C GLU A 69 -3.52 8.72 -1.40
N PRO A 70 -4.10 9.75 -0.75
CA PRO A 70 -5.53 10.00 -0.85
C PRO A 70 -5.88 10.25 -2.31
N THR A 71 -6.89 9.53 -2.77
CA THR A 71 -7.42 9.65 -4.13
C THR A 71 -7.91 11.08 -4.41
N ASP A 72 -7.94 11.47 -5.68
CA ASP A 72 -8.49 12.78 -6.10
C ASP A 72 -9.90 13.02 -5.54
N GLN A 73 -10.70 11.96 -5.44
CA GLN A 73 -12.04 12.02 -4.85
C GLN A 73 -12.00 12.32 -3.36
N GLU A 74 -11.12 11.66 -2.59
CA GLU A 74 -10.97 11.92 -1.15
C GLU A 74 -10.46 13.35 -0.89
N GLN A 75 -9.53 13.83 -1.71
CA GLN A 75 -9.04 15.21 -1.65
C GLN A 75 -10.17 16.21 -1.96
N ALA A 76 -10.96 15.97 -3.01
CA ALA A 76 -12.11 16.81 -3.35
C ALA A 76 -13.18 16.82 -2.25
N MET A 77 -13.47 15.66 -1.65
CA MET A 77 -14.41 15.55 -0.53
C MET A 77 -13.92 16.29 0.72
N ALA A 78 -12.62 16.21 1.04
CA ALA A 78 -12.03 16.93 2.15
C ALA A 78 -12.13 18.46 1.95
N GLU A 79 -11.82 18.94 0.75
CA GLU A 79 -11.90 20.36 0.42
C GLU A 79 -13.35 20.88 0.46
N LEU A 80 -14.31 20.13 -0.09
CA LEU A 80 -15.73 20.47 -0.01
C LEU A 80 -16.24 20.48 1.43
N THR A 81 -15.78 19.53 2.26
CA THR A 81 -16.16 19.46 3.69
C THR A 81 -15.63 20.69 4.43
N LYS A 82 -14.39 21.11 4.15
CA LYS A 82 -13.78 22.31 4.72
C LYS A 82 -14.54 23.57 4.29
N GLN A 83 -14.87 23.72 3.01
CA GLN A 83 -15.64 24.86 2.50
C GLN A 83 -17.04 24.91 3.12
N LEU A 84 -17.69 23.76 3.30
CA LEU A 84 -18.99 23.68 3.96
C LEU A 84 -18.90 24.12 5.43
N ALA A 85 -17.87 23.69 6.16
CA ALA A 85 -17.65 24.09 7.55
C ALA A 85 -17.42 25.61 7.66
N GLN A 86 -16.58 26.18 6.81
CA GLN A 86 -16.32 27.63 6.76
C GLN A 86 -17.59 28.44 6.44
N THR A 87 -18.39 27.94 5.50
CA THR A 87 -19.66 28.58 5.11
C THR A 87 -20.66 28.55 6.26
N LYS A 88 -20.78 27.42 6.97
CA LYS A 88 -21.65 27.30 8.15
C LYS A 88 -21.23 28.25 9.27
N GLN A 89 -19.92 28.38 9.52
CA GLN A 89 -19.40 29.32 10.51
C GLN A 89 -19.77 30.76 10.15
N THR A 90 -19.50 31.17 8.91
CA THR A 90 -19.83 32.52 8.41
C THR A 90 -21.32 32.83 8.51
N ALA A 91 -22.18 31.85 8.17
CA ALA A 91 -23.63 32.01 8.28
C ALA A 91 -24.08 32.20 9.75
N THR A 92 -23.45 31.48 10.68
CA THR A 92 -23.73 31.61 12.12
C THR A 92 -23.33 32.98 12.63
N ASP A 93 -22.15 33.45 12.25
CA ASP A 93 -21.64 34.77 12.65
C ASP A 93 -22.53 35.90 12.10
N ALA A 94 -23.00 35.78 10.86
CA ALA A 94 -23.95 36.72 10.26
C ALA A 94 -25.30 36.74 11.00
N GLN A 95 -25.83 35.57 11.38
CA GLN A 95 -27.06 35.48 12.16
C GLN A 95 -26.93 36.14 13.54
N ASN A 96 -25.79 35.94 14.21
CA ASN A 96 -25.51 36.57 15.50
C ASN A 96 -25.43 38.10 15.37
N ALA A 97 -24.75 38.60 14.33
CA ALA A 97 -24.67 40.03 14.07
C ALA A 97 -26.05 40.65 13.77
N LEU A 98 -26.89 39.97 13.00
CA LEU A 98 -28.26 40.40 12.72
C LEU A 98 -29.12 40.46 13.99
N ALA A 99 -29.00 39.46 14.88
CA ALA A 99 -29.71 39.45 16.15
C ALA A 99 -29.31 40.64 17.04
N GLU A 100 -28.02 40.93 17.13
CA GLU A 100 -27.50 42.04 17.92
C GLU A 100 -27.92 43.41 17.37
N LEU A 101 -27.85 43.62 16.05
CA LEU A 101 -28.36 44.84 15.41
C LEU A 101 -29.86 45.02 15.62
N THR A 102 -30.64 43.93 15.51
CA THR A 102 -32.09 43.97 15.74
C THR A 102 -32.40 44.41 17.17
N LYS A 103 -31.64 43.90 18.15
CA LYS A 103 -31.77 44.29 19.56
C LYS A 103 -31.43 45.76 19.77
N GLN A 104 -30.34 46.26 19.18
CA GLN A 104 -29.96 47.68 19.27
C GLN A 104 -31.03 48.59 18.67
N VAL A 105 -31.58 48.24 17.50
CA VAL A 105 -32.67 49.00 16.87
C VAL A 105 -33.92 49.02 17.76
N ALA A 106 -34.28 47.90 18.39
CA ALA A 106 -35.41 47.83 19.30
C ALA A 106 -35.21 48.69 20.55
N GLN A 107 -34.00 48.70 21.12
CA GLN A 107 -33.64 49.53 22.27
C GLN A 107 -33.74 51.02 21.95
N LEU A 108 -33.19 51.44 20.80
CA LEU A 108 -33.28 52.84 20.35
C LEU A 108 -34.73 53.28 20.16
N LYS A 109 -35.55 52.47 19.46
CA LYS A 109 -36.98 52.77 19.25
C LYS A 109 -37.82 52.75 20.53
N GLY A 110 -37.38 52.03 21.55
CA GLY A 110 -38.05 51.98 22.86
C GLY A 110 -37.69 53.15 23.77
N ALA A 111 -36.53 53.78 23.56
CA ALA A 111 -36.07 54.95 24.33
C ALA A 111 -36.71 56.27 23.88
N ASP A 112 -37.30 56.32 22.68
CA ASP A 112 -38.00 57.48 22.11
C ASP A 112 -39.50 57.56 22.49
N LYS A 113 -39.95 56.84 23.52
CA LYS A 113 -41.35 56.82 24.01
C LYS A 113 -41.51 57.33 25.42
#